data_AF-A0A7Z9PRL1-F1
#
_entry.id   AF-A0A7Z9PRL1-F1
#
_cell.length_a   1.000
_cell.length_b   1.000
_cell.length_c   1.000
_cell.angle_alpha   90.00
_cell.angle_beta   90.00
_cell.angle_gamma   90.00
#
_symmetry.space_group_name_H-M   'P 1'
#
loop_
_entity.id
_entity.type
_entity.pdbx_description
1 polymer ?
#
loop_
_entity_poly.entity_id
_entity_poly.type
_entity_poly.pdbx_seq_one_letter_code
_entity_poly.pdbx_strand_id
1 'polypeptide(L)'
;MLHPLSAGDRDLFVSVEQRDGKHSRPLHKSFDCSIMDLADDISFGVHDLEDALALRLVNEDDFRELVPKNDCLSFLEELSDKYPKERSNDPYGKLIEALFADGQTRKHWISRIVGYLIMNCGIDTLDEFDEPLLRFRAILMPGPRTFLDALTTLVRQRVILDPSVQHLEFKGQHMVVSVFETMSTEPEAFLPRDTFELYEKRGADVRVICDHIAGM
;
A
#
# COMPACT_ATOMS: atom_id res chain seq x y z
N MET A 1 -26.40 7.60 4.35
CA MET A 1 -25.23 8.11 3.60
C MET A 1 -25.38 7.97 2.09
N LEU A 2 -26.06 6.97 1.52
CA LEU A 2 -26.18 6.80 0.05
C LEU A 2 -27.44 7.43 -0.59
N HIS A 3 -28.25 8.18 0.18
CA HIS A 3 -29.51 8.77 -0.28
C HIS A 3 -29.37 9.76 -1.47
N PRO A 4 -28.24 10.47 -1.68
CA PRO A 4 -28.07 11.33 -2.85
C PRO A 4 -27.89 10.60 -4.18
N LEU A 5 -27.52 9.32 -4.16
CA LEU A 5 -27.26 8.54 -5.38
C LEU A 5 -28.57 8.15 -6.08
N SER A 6 -28.50 8.00 -7.41
CA SER A 6 -29.57 7.35 -8.16
C SER A 6 -29.75 5.90 -7.68
N ALA A 7 -30.92 5.32 -7.91
CA ALA A 7 -31.14 3.91 -7.54
C ALA A 7 -30.16 2.97 -8.27
N GLY A 8 -29.87 3.26 -9.55
CA GLY A 8 -28.92 2.49 -10.35
C GLY A 8 -27.49 2.60 -9.80
N ASP A 9 -27.00 3.81 -9.56
CA ASP A 9 -25.66 4.03 -9.00
C ASP A 9 -25.51 3.39 -7.64
N ARG A 10 -26.54 3.50 -6.77
CA ARG A 10 -26.50 2.91 -5.44
C ARG A 10 -26.40 1.39 -5.51
N ASP A 11 -27.24 0.76 -6.32
CA ASP A 11 -27.31 -0.70 -6.40
C ASP A 11 -26.02 -1.27 -7.05
N LEU A 12 -25.44 -0.56 -8.02
CA LEU A 12 -24.13 -0.92 -8.59
C LEU A 12 -22.98 -0.68 -7.60
N PHE A 13 -22.97 0.44 -6.89
CA PHE A 13 -21.90 0.81 -5.96
C PHE A 13 -21.75 -0.18 -4.81
N VAL A 14 -22.86 -0.71 -4.28
CA VAL A 14 -22.83 -1.70 -3.18
C VAL A 14 -22.57 -3.13 -3.65
N SER A 15 -22.33 -3.33 -4.95
CA SER A 15 -22.04 -4.66 -5.48
C SER A 15 -20.67 -5.17 -4.99
N VAL A 16 -20.62 -6.48 -4.78
CA VAL A 16 -19.47 -7.17 -4.20
C VAL A 16 -19.11 -8.41 -5.01
N GLU A 17 -17.81 -8.67 -5.10
CA GLU A 17 -17.26 -9.95 -5.51
C GLU A 17 -17.34 -10.92 -4.32
N GLN A 18 -18.14 -11.98 -4.46
CA GLN A 18 -18.18 -13.06 -3.48
C GLN A 18 -16.93 -13.95 -3.62
N ARG A 19 -16.28 -14.25 -2.50
CA ARG A 19 -15.04 -15.02 -2.46
C ARG A 19 -15.21 -16.16 -1.48
N ASP A 20 -15.15 -17.39 -1.98
CA ASP A 20 -15.37 -18.57 -1.14
C ASP A 20 -14.30 -18.67 -0.02
N GLY A 21 -14.75 -18.93 1.20
CA GLY A 21 -13.91 -18.95 2.40
C GLY A 21 -13.23 -17.62 2.77
N LYS A 22 -13.59 -16.49 2.15
CA LYS A 22 -13.03 -15.16 2.43
C LYS A 22 -14.12 -14.10 2.54
N HIS A 23 -13.78 -12.92 3.06
CA HIS A 23 -14.69 -11.78 3.03
C HIS A 23 -14.96 -11.33 1.58
N SER A 24 -16.21 -10.95 1.30
CA SER A 24 -16.59 -10.36 0.02
C SER A 24 -15.80 -9.06 -0.21
N ARG A 25 -15.48 -8.77 -1.47
CA ARG A 25 -14.73 -7.56 -1.83
C ARG A 25 -15.65 -6.56 -2.56
N PRO A 26 -15.70 -5.29 -2.15
CA PRO A 26 -16.39 -4.26 -2.93
C PRO A 26 -15.84 -4.15 -4.34
N LEU A 27 -16.73 -4.10 -5.34
CA LEU A 27 -16.34 -3.92 -6.74
C LEU A 27 -16.06 -2.45 -7.09
N HIS A 28 -16.67 -1.54 -6.34
CA HIS A 28 -16.61 -0.10 -6.60
C HIS A 28 -16.12 0.70 -5.40
N LYS A 29 -15.56 1.86 -5.73
CA LYS A 29 -15.04 2.87 -4.82
C LYS A 29 -15.21 4.23 -5.49
N SER A 30 -15.25 5.29 -4.71
CA SER A 30 -15.30 6.64 -5.28
C SER A 30 -13.97 7.02 -5.94
N PHE A 31 -14.01 8.06 -6.75
CA PHE A 31 -12.83 8.63 -7.39
C PHE A 31 -11.77 9.03 -6.36
N ASP A 32 -12.17 9.73 -5.29
CA ASP A 32 -11.25 10.13 -4.21
C ASP A 32 -10.59 8.92 -3.53
N CYS A 33 -11.34 7.84 -3.29
CA CYS A 33 -10.77 6.60 -2.76
C CYS A 33 -9.80 5.97 -3.75
N SER A 34 -10.08 5.99 -5.05
CA SER A 34 -9.14 5.47 -6.05
C SER A 34 -7.86 6.31 -6.15
N ILE A 35 -7.93 7.63 -5.94
CA ILE A 35 -6.75 8.50 -5.85
C ILE A 35 -5.95 8.15 -4.60
N MET A 36 -6.61 8.01 -3.46
CA MET A 36 -5.98 7.63 -2.20
C MET A 36 -5.27 6.28 -2.30
N ASP A 37 -5.95 5.26 -2.81
CA ASP A 37 -5.37 3.92 -2.99
C ASP A 37 -4.17 3.93 -3.94
N LEU A 38 -4.24 4.70 -5.03
CA LEU A 38 -3.12 4.80 -5.97
C LEU A 38 -1.93 5.56 -5.37
N ALA A 39 -2.19 6.60 -4.58
CA ALA A 39 -1.13 7.31 -3.85
C ALA A 39 -0.46 6.38 -2.84
N ASP A 40 -1.25 5.57 -2.12
CA ASP A 40 -0.76 4.60 -1.14
C ASP A 40 0.07 3.48 -1.82
N ASP A 41 -0.43 2.92 -2.92
CA ASP A 41 0.28 1.94 -3.75
C ASP A 41 1.67 2.47 -4.16
N ILE A 42 1.76 3.72 -4.65
CA ILE A 42 3.03 4.35 -5.06
C ILE A 42 3.95 4.58 -3.85
N SER A 43 3.41 5.13 -2.76
CA SER A 43 4.18 5.45 -1.57
C SER A 43 4.77 4.19 -0.93
N PHE A 44 3.95 3.17 -0.64
CA PHE A 44 4.45 1.91 -0.07
C PHE A 44 5.38 1.18 -1.03
N GLY A 45 5.01 1.04 -2.31
CA GLY A 45 5.82 0.30 -3.27
C GLY A 45 7.23 0.85 -3.46
N VAL A 46 7.42 2.17 -3.34
CA VAL A 46 8.72 2.81 -3.56
C VAL A 46 9.47 3.14 -2.26
N HIS A 47 8.80 3.62 -1.22
CA HIS A 47 9.50 3.96 0.04
C HIS A 47 9.88 2.72 0.85
N ASP A 48 9.07 1.66 0.83
CA ASP A 48 9.46 0.40 1.48
C ASP A 48 10.70 -0.20 0.79
N LEU A 49 10.82 -0.03 -0.53
CA LEU A 49 12.03 -0.39 -1.27
C LEU A 49 13.23 0.46 -0.81
N GLU A 50 13.07 1.78 -0.69
CA GLU A 50 14.14 2.67 -0.23
C GLU A 50 14.66 2.26 1.15
N ASP A 51 13.74 1.96 2.08
CA ASP A 51 14.07 1.50 3.43
C ASP A 51 14.72 0.12 3.42
N ALA A 52 14.21 -0.82 2.62
CA ALA A 52 14.79 -2.14 2.46
C ALA A 52 16.23 -2.09 1.94
N LEU A 53 16.52 -1.21 0.98
CA LEU A 53 17.87 -0.96 0.47
C LEU A 53 18.76 -0.31 1.54
N ALA A 54 18.24 0.67 2.28
CA ALA A 54 18.99 1.35 3.34
C ALA A 54 19.35 0.40 4.50
N LEU A 55 18.44 -0.51 4.85
CA LEU A 55 18.62 -1.55 5.88
C LEU A 55 19.36 -2.79 5.38
N ARG A 56 19.71 -2.84 4.08
CA ARG A 56 20.38 -3.98 3.43
C ARG A 56 19.61 -5.30 3.54
N LEU A 57 18.28 -5.22 3.52
CA LEU A 57 17.39 -6.38 3.53
C LEU A 57 17.23 -7.01 2.14
N VAL A 58 17.59 -6.25 1.10
CA VAL A 58 17.57 -6.66 -0.30
C VAL A 58 18.95 -6.47 -0.89
N ASN A 59 19.43 -7.44 -1.66
CA ASN A 59 20.67 -7.33 -2.44
C ASN A 59 20.39 -7.18 -3.95
N GLU A 60 21.44 -6.94 -4.74
CA GLU A 60 21.29 -6.74 -6.19
C GLU A 60 20.72 -7.97 -6.91
N ASP A 61 21.05 -9.17 -6.48
CA ASP A 61 20.57 -10.40 -7.12
C ASP A 61 19.06 -10.57 -6.89
N ASP A 62 18.58 -10.28 -5.67
CA ASP A 62 17.15 -10.26 -5.35
C ASP A 62 16.40 -9.27 -6.25
N PHE A 63 16.97 -8.08 -6.46
CA PHE A 63 16.37 -7.06 -7.31
C PHE A 63 16.33 -7.51 -8.77
N ARG A 64 17.41 -8.12 -9.27
CA ARG A 64 17.46 -8.64 -10.65
C ARG A 64 16.47 -9.76 -10.90
N GLU A 65 16.27 -10.61 -9.91
CA GLU A 65 15.32 -11.73 -9.96
C GLU A 65 13.87 -11.24 -9.98
N LEU A 66 13.51 -10.33 -9.07
CA LEU A 66 12.11 -9.94 -8.83
C LEU A 66 11.69 -8.66 -9.55
N VAL A 67 12.64 -7.88 -10.06
CA VAL A 67 12.40 -6.68 -10.88
C VAL A 67 13.22 -6.78 -12.17
N PRO A 68 12.88 -7.75 -13.05
CA PRO A 68 13.62 -7.95 -14.30
C PRO A 68 13.46 -6.73 -15.22
N LYS A 69 14.43 -6.55 -16.13
CA LYS A 69 14.48 -5.42 -17.06
C LYS A 69 13.15 -5.16 -17.80
N ASN A 70 12.42 -6.21 -18.15
CA ASN A 70 11.15 -6.09 -18.88
C ASN A 70 10.08 -5.36 -18.05
N ASP A 71 10.07 -5.55 -16.73
CA ASP A 71 9.05 -4.99 -15.85
C ASP A 71 9.28 -3.51 -15.57
N CYS A 72 10.52 -3.03 -15.71
CA CYS A 72 10.87 -1.61 -15.60
C CYS A 72 11.16 -0.94 -16.95
N LEU A 73 10.90 -1.60 -18.08
CA LEU A 73 11.24 -1.09 -19.42
C LEU A 73 10.62 0.27 -19.70
N SER A 74 9.35 0.44 -19.36
CA SER A 74 8.59 1.68 -19.54
C SER A 74 9.25 2.87 -18.83
N PHE A 75 9.74 2.66 -17.61
CA PHE A 75 10.51 3.66 -16.86
C PHE A 75 11.86 3.96 -17.54
N LEU A 76 12.59 2.94 -17.97
CA LEU A 76 13.90 3.10 -18.59
C LEU A 76 13.84 3.87 -19.93
N GLU A 77 12.79 3.62 -20.72
CA GLU A 77 12.51 4.33 -21.98
C GLU A 77 12.17 5.80 -21.71
N GLU A 78 11.23 6.08 -20.81
CA GLU A 78 10.86 7.47 -20.47
C GLU A 78 12.05 8.23 -19.87
N LEU A 79 12.84 7.59 -19.01
CA LEU A 79 14.05 8.19 -18.44
C LEU A 79 15.05 8.56 -19.54
N SER A 80 15.22 7.68 -20.53
CA SER A 80 16.13 7.90 -21.67
C SER A 80 15.66 9.06 -22.55
N ASP A 81 14.36 9.24 -22.72
CA ASP A 81 13.78 10.32 -23.50
C ASP A 81 13.80 11.66 -22.76
N LYS A 82 13.51 11.64 -21.45
CA LYS A 82 13.50 12.82 -20.59
C LYS A 82 14.91 13.36 -20.32
N TYR A 83 15.92 12.48 -20.27
CA TYR A 83 17.32 12.85 -20.03
C TYR A 83 18.27 12.34 -21.12
N PRO A 84 18.21 12.86 -22.37
CA PRO A 84 19.02 12.35 -23.48
C PRO A 84 20.54 12.41 -23.24
N LYS A 85 20.99 13.40 -22.46
CA LYS A 85 22.40 13.58 -22.09
C LYS A 85 22.91 12.55 -21.07
N GLU A 86 22.00 11.87 -20.38
CA GLU A 86 22.31 10.84 -19.38
C GLU A 86 22.09 9.41 -19.90
N ARG A 87 21.78 9.26 -21.20
CA ARG A 87 21.54 7.96 -21.84
C ARG A 87 22.72 7.01 -21.63
N SER A 88 22.40 5.77 -21.28
CA SER A 88 23.35 4.68 -21.07
C SER A 88 23.11 3.60 -22.12
N ASN A 89 24.17 2.91 -22.54
CA ASN A 89 24.05 1.68 -23.33
C ASN A 89 23.50 0.51 -22.49
N ASP A 90 23.55 0.63 -21.16
CA ASP A 90 22.88 -0.25 -20.21
C ASP A 90 22.07 0.58 -19.18
N PRO A 91 20.84 0.99 -19.51
CA PRO A 91 19.98 1.74 -18.59
C PRO A 91 19.60 0.94 -17.34
N TYR A 92 19.47 -0.38 -17.47
CA TYR A 92 19.08 -1.26 -16.37
C TYR A 92 20.22 -1.46 -15.38
N GLY A 93 21.45 -1.69 -15.86
CA GLY A 93 22.63 -1.71 -15.00
C GLY A 93 22.83 -0.39 -14.26
N LYS A 94 22.62 0.74 -14.93
CA LYS A 94 22.69 2.08 -14.31
C LYS A 94 21.64 2.27 -13.20
N LEU A 95 20.42 1.77 -13.40
CA LEU A 95 19.38 1.79 -12.37
C LEU A 95 19.84 1.01 -11.13
N ILE A 96 20.34 -0.21 -11.32
CA ILE A 96 20.80 -1.05 -10.22
C ILE A 96 21.97 -0.40 -9.49
N GLU A 97 23.01 0.00 -10.21
CA GLU A 97 24.16 0.69 -9.64
C GLU A 97 23.72 1.89 -8.79
N ALA A 98 22.77 2.68 -9.28
CA ALA A 98 22.28 3.85 -8.57
C ALA A 98 21.41 3.53 -7.34
N LEU A 99 20.57 2.49 -7.40
CA LEU A 99 19.75 2.07 -6.27
C LEU A 99 20.61 1.52 -5.12
N PHE A 100 21.69 0.81 -5.45
CA PHE A 100 22.60 0.20 -4.47
C PHE A 100 23.81 1.09 -4.11
N ALA A 101 23.89 2.29 -4.69
CA ALA A 101 24.89 3.30 -4.36
C ALA A 101 24.64 3.97 -2.99
N ASP A 102 25.36 5.07 -2.74
CA ASP A 102 25.21 5.86 -1.54
C ASP A 102 23.82 6.50 -1.38
N GLY A 103 23.56 7.05 -0.19
CA GLY A 103 22.23 7.59 0.14
C GLY A 103 21.79 8.76 -0.73
N GLN A 104 22.70 9.56 -1.29
CA GLN A 104 22.31 10.69 -2.15
C GLN A 104 21.91 10.21 -3.54
N THR A 105 22.72 9.32 -4.12
CA THR A 105 22.45 8.74 -5.44
C THR A 105 21.16 7.92 -5.42
N ARG A 106 20.99 7.06 -4.39
CA ARG A 106 19.77 6.28 -4.21
C ARG A 106 18.54 7.18 -4.10
N LYS A 107 18.56 8.20 -3.22
CA LYS A 107 17.43 9.14 -3.05
C LYS A 107 17.03 9.86 -4.33
N HIS A 108 18.01 10.26 -5.14
CA HIS A 108 17.75 10.90 -6.42
C HIS A 108 17.02 9.96 -7.38
N TRP A 109 17.41 8.69 -7.43
CA TRP A 109 16.75 7.69 -8.28
C TRP A 109 15.39 7.26 -7.77
N ILE A 110 15.23 7.09 -6.46
CA ILE A 110 13.92 6.90 -5.83
C ILE A 110 12.98 8.06 -6.20
N SER A 111 13.45 9.31 -6.12
CA SER A 111 12.66 10.48 -6.52
C SER A 111 12.28 10.44 -8.02
N ARG A 112 13.15 9.93 -8.89
CA ARG A 112 12.84 9.73 -10.32
C ARG A 112 11.76 8.67 -10.52
N ILE A 113 11.80 7.58 -9.77
CA ILE A 113 10.78 6.51 -9.81
C ILE A 113 9.42 7.06 -9.36
N VAL A 114 9.37 7.73 -8.21
CA VAL A 114 8.11 8.36 -7.72
C VAL A 114 7.57 9.35 -8.74
N GLY A 115 8.43 10.22 -9.27
CA GLY A 115 8.03 11.19 -10.30
C GLY A 115 7.48 10.53 -11.56
N TYR A 116 8.11 9.45 -12.03
CA TYR A 116 7.63 8.67 -13.17
C TYR A 116 6.24 8.07 -12.93
N LEU A 117 6.02 7.45 -11.76
CA LEU A 117 4.74 6.84 -11.42
C LEU A 117 3.62 7.89 -11.36
N ILE A 118 3.86 9.03 -10.70
CA ILE A 118 2.87 10.12 -10.58
C ILE A 118 2.51 10.70 -11.95
N MET A 119 3.50 10.94 -12.82
CA MET A 119 3.27 11.51 -14.15
C MET A 119 2.50 10.57 -15.08
N ASN A 120 2.51 9.27 -14.80
CA ASN A 120 1.81 8.25 -15.58
C ASN A 120 0.51 7.76 -14.92
N CYS A 121 -0.01 8.52 -13.96
CA CYS A 121 -1.38 8.36 -13.51
C CYS A 121 -2.35 8.84 -14.61
N GLY A 122 -3.51 8.21 -14.70
CA GLY A 122 -4.60 8.61 -15.59
C GLY A 122 -5.95 8.47 -14.93
N ILE A 123 -6.99 8.81 -15.69
CA ILE A 123 -8.39 8.69 -15.26
C ILE A 123 -9.08 7.73 -16.22
N ASP A 124 -9.62 6.65 -15.67
CA ASP A 124 -10.52 5.74 -16.35
C ASP A 124 -11.98 6.15 -16.11
N THR A 125 -12.86 5.83 -17.06
CA THR A 125 -14.28 6.22 -17.03
C THR A 125 -15.15 4.96 -17.05
N LEU A 126 -15.99 4.83 -16.03
CA LEU A 126 -17.01 3.79 -15.89
C LEU A 126 -18.36 4.35 -16.32
N ASP A 127 -18.73 4.15 -17.58
CA ASP A 127 -19.97 4.68 -18.17
C ASP A 127 -21.25 4.11 -17.53
N GLU A 128 -21.14 3.09 -16.68
CA GLU A 128 -22.24 2.52 -15.91
C GLU A 128 -22.71 3.40 -14.75
N PHE A 129 -21.94 4.42 -14.37
CA PHE A 129 -22.33 5.38 -13.32
C PHE A 129 -22.71 6.74 -13.90
N ASP A 130 -23.79 7.31 -13.37
CA ASP A 130 -24.18 8.69 -13.63
C ASP A 130 -23.45 9.66 -12.68
N GLU A 131 -23.31 9.29 -11.40
CA GLU A 131 -22.63 10.09 -10.38
C GLU A 131 -21.13 10.26 -10.70
N PRO A 132 -20.63 11.50 -10.92
CA PRO A 132 -19.23 11.75 -11.26
C PRO A 132 -18.21 11.14 -10.28
N LEU A 133 -18.52 11.16 -8.97
CA LEU A 133 -17.63 10.58 -7.95
C LEU A 133 -17.54 9.06 -8.02
N LEU A 134 -18.45 8.36 -8.71
CA LEU A 134 -18.40 6.91 -8.90
C LEU A 134 -17.97 6.52 -10.32
N ARG A 135 -18.21 7.43 -11.27
CA ARG A 135 -17.88 7.28 -12.69
C ARG A 135 -16.38 7.29 -12.98
N PHE A 136 -15.60 8.10 -12.27
CA PHE A 136 -14.17 8.22 -12.54
C PHE A 136 -13.31 7.36 -11.61
N ARG A 137 -12.24 6.79 -12.15
CA ARG A 137 -11.21 6.08 -11.37
C ARG A 137 -9.82 6.57 -11.71
N ALA A 138 -9.03 6.86 -10.69
CA ALA A 138 -7.60 7.03 -10.86
C ALA A 138 -6.97 5.66 -11.15
N ILE A 139 -6.15 5.61 -12.19
CA ILE A 139 -5.43 4.41 -12.62
C ILE A 139 -3.96 4.74 -12.87
N LEU A 140 -3.12 3.71 -12.84
CA LEU A 140 -1.75 3.79 -13.30
C LEU A 140 -1.67 3.13 -14.69
N MET A 141 -0.99 3.76 -15.64
CA MET A 141 -0.84 3.19 -16.98
C MET A 141 -0.14 1.81 -16.92
N PRO A 142 -0.40 0.90 -17.88
CA PRO A 142 0.04 -0.50 -17.79
C PRO A 142 1.53 -0.67 -17.53
N GLY A 143 2.39 0.06 -18.24
CA GLY A 143 3.85 0.00 -18.06
C GLY A 143 4.30 0.36 -16.63
N PRO A 144 3.99 1.57 -16.13
CA PRO A 144 4.32 1.93 -14.75
C PRO A 144 3.64 1.03 -13.70
N ARG A 145 2.43 0.51 -13.98
CA ARG A 145 1.78 -0.46 -13.10
C ARG A 145 2.57 -1.75 -12.96
N THR A 146 3.03 -2.32 -14.07
CA THR A 146 3.93 -3.49 -14.06
C THR A 146 5.18 -3.23 -13.25
N PHE A 147 5.79 -2.04 -13.41
CA PHE A 147 6.99 -1.69 -12.65
C PHE A 147 6.70 -1.61 -11.14
N LEU A 148 5.63 -0.91 -10.74
CA LEU A 148 5.24 -0.78 -9.35
C LEU A 148 4.92 -2.14 -8.71
N ASP A 149 4.17 -3.00 -9.42
CA ASP A 149 3.83 -4.34 -8.94
C ASP A 149 5.09 -5.21 -8.75
N ALA A 150 6.11 -5.06 -9.58
CA ALA A 150 7.40 -5.73 -9.41
C ALA A 150 8.14 -5.23 -8.15
N LEU A 151 8.16 -3.92 -7.90
CA LEU A 151 8.75 -3.35 -6.67
C LEU A 151 8.02 -3.85 -5.41
N THR A 152 6.68 -3.82 -5.41
CA THR A 152 5.87 -4.34 -4.31
C THR A 152 6.09 -5.84 -4.11
N THR A 153 6.24 -6.61 -5.19
CA THR A 153 6.54 -8.05 -5.13
C THR A 153 7.89 -8.30 -4.47
N LEU A 154 8.92 -7.54 -4.85
CA LEU A 154 10.25 -7.61 -4.24
C LEU A 154 10.19 -7.33 -2.74
N VAL A 155 9.59 -6.21 -2.33
CA VAL A 155 9.42 -5.84 -0.92
C VAL A 155 8.65 -6.93 -0.17
N ARG A 156 7.55 -7.40 -0.72
CA ARG A 156 6.73 -8.43 -0.08
C ARG A 156 7.52 -9.71 0.17
N GLN A 157 8.25 -10.20 -0.84
CA GLN A 157 8.94 -11.49 -0.75
C GLN A 157 10.22 -11.43 0.08
N ARG A 158 10.98 -10.33 0.00
CA ARG A 158 12.30 -10.22 0.62
C ARG A 158 12.31 -9.48 1.96
N VAL A 159 11.26 -8.71 2.25
CA VAL A 159 11.17 -7.88 3.47
C VAL A 159 10.02 -8.36 4.33
N ILE A 160 8.78 -8.28 3.84
CA ILE A 160 7.59 -8.57 4.66
C ILE A 160 7.55 -10.05 5.09
N LEU A 161 7.81 -10.95 4.15
CA LEU A 161 7.84 -12.39 4.40
C LEU A 161 9.19 -12.91 4.94
N ASP A 162 10.14 -12.02 5.24
CA ASP A 162 11.40 -12.43 5.87
C ASP A 162 11.13 -13.08 7.24
N PRO A 163 11.78 -14.22 7.58
CA PRO A 163 11.54 -14.90 8.85
C PRO A 163 11.74 -14.02 10.09
N SER A 164 12.69 -13.07 10.07
CA SER A 164 12.92 -12.18 11.21
C SER A 164 11.79 -11.17 11.41
N VAL A 165 11.24 -10.65 10.31
CA VAL A 165 10.06 -9.76 10.31
C VAL A 165 8.82 -10.54 10.74
N GLN A 166 8.63 -11.76 10.22
CA GLN A 166 7.51 -12.63 10.60
C GLN A 166 7.55 -13.03 12.08
N HIS A 167 8.73 -13.30 12.64
CA HIS A 167 8.86 -13.53 14.09
C HIS A 167 8.49 -12.30 14.93
N LEU A 168 8.81 -11.09 14.45
CA LEU A 168 8.44 -9.85 15.12
C LEU A 168 6.92 -9.62 15.06
N GLU A 169 6.32 -9.83 13.88
CA GLU A 169 4.87 -9.76 13.67
C GLU A 169 4.13 -10.70 14.63
N PHE A 170 4.56 -11.97 14.70
CA PHE A 170 3.96 -12.97 15.59
C PHE A 170 4.05 -12.59 17.07
N LYS A 171 5.18 -12.03 17.51
CA LYS A 171 5.32 -11.53 18.89
C LYS A 171 4.39 -10.35 19.17
N GLY A 172 4.25 -9.44 18.22
CA GLY A 172 3.32 -8.30 18.32
C GLY A 172 1.86 -8.78 18.43
N GLN A 173 1.45 -9.74 17.61
CA GLN A 173 0.12 -10.35 17.68
C GLN A 173 -0.16 -10.96 19.06
N HIS A 174 0.79 -11.73 19.60
CA HIS A 174 0.67 -12.31 20.94
C HIS A 174 0.58 -11.26 22.05
N MET A 175 1.31 -10.14 21.92
CA MET A 175 1.24 -9.03 22.86
C MET A 175 -0.14 -8.39 22.84
N VAL A 176 -0.67 -8.07 21.66
CA VAL A 176 -2.00 -7.46 21.48
C VAL A 176 -3.10 -8.37 22.05
N VAL A 177 -3.04 -9.68 21.78
CA VAL A 177 -3.99 -10.66 22.33
C VAL A 177 -3.90 -10.70 23.86
N SER A 178 -2.68 -10.79 24.42
CA SER A 178 -2.49 -10.83 25.87
C SER A 178 -3.04 -9.57 26.56
N VAL A 179 -2.79 -8.39 25.98
CA VAL A 179 -3.31 -7.11 26.49
C VAL A 179 -4.84 -7.10 26.45
N PHE A 180 -5.43 -7.51 25.32
CA PHE A 180 -6.88 -7.59 25.17
C PHE A 180 -7.53 -8.55 26.17
N GLU A 181 -6.98 -9.76 26.34
CA GLU A 181 -7.49 -10.75 27.29
C GLU A 181 -7.40 -10.24 28.73
N THR A 182 -6.29 -9.59 29.08
CA THR A 182 -6.06 -9.03 30.42
C THR A 182 -7.07 -7.92 30.74
N MET A 183 -7.22 -6.95 29.82
CA MET A 183 -8.17 -5.84 29.97
C MET A 183 -9.63 -6.31 29.95
N SER A 184 -9.95 -7.36 29.19
CA SER A 184 -11.32 -7.91 29.13
C SER A 184 -11.67 -8.72 30.38
N THR A 185 -10.67 -9.33 31.03
CA THR A 185 -10.88 -10.15 32.24
C THR A 185 -11.00 -9.30 33.50
N GLU A 186 -10.16 -8.27 33.66
CA GLU A 186 -10.21 -7.32 34.79
C GLU A 186 -10.23 -5.85 34.30
N PRO A 187 -11.35 -5.37 33.71
CA PRO A 187 -11.41 -4.04 33.12
C PRO A 187 -11.15 -2.92 34.13
N GLU A 188 -11.67 -3.02 35.36
CA GLU A 188 -11.49 -1.98 36.40
C GLU A 188 -10.02 -1.80 36.80
N ALA A 189 -9.24 -2.89 36.82
CA ALA A 189 -7.84 -2.85 37.24
C ALA A 189 -6.90 -2.40 36.11
N PHE A 190 -7.22 -2.74 34.87
CA PHE A 190 -6.27 -2.60 33.75
C PHE A 190 -6.64 -1.54 32.71
N LEU A 191 -7.89 -1.08 32.64
CA LEU A 191 -8.23 0.06 31.78
C LEU A 191 -7.85 1.37 32.47
N PRO A 192 -7.39 2.38 31.70
CA PRO A 192 -7.34 3.76 32.18
C PRO A 192 -8.72 4.22 32.67
N ARG A 193 -8.76 5.08 33.69
CA ARG A 193 -10.00 5.46 34.39
C ARG A 193 -11.08 6.00 33.47
N ASP A 194 -10.70 6.87 32.54
CA ASP A 194 -11.60 7.45 31.53
C ASP A 194 -12.15 6.40 30.57
N THR A 195 -11.32 5.44 30.17
CA THR A 195 -11.72 4.30 29.33
C THR A 195 -12.64 3.34 30.09
N PHE A 196 -12.36 3.06 31.36
CA PHE A 196 -13.20 2.23 32.22
C PHE A 196 -14.58 2.87 32.48
N GLU A 197 -14.63 4.16 32.76
CA GLU A 197 -15.88 4.91 32.91
C GLU A 197 -16.73 4.85 31.62
N LEU A 198 -16.09 4.97 30.45
CA LEU A 198 -16.77 4.83 29.16
C LEU A 198 -17.27 3.40 28.93
N TYR A 199 -16.47 2.40 29.28
CA TYR A 199 -16.81 0.98 29.20
C TYR A 199 -18.05 0.65 30.03
N GLU A 200 -18.08 1.06 31.30
CA GLU A 200 -19.24 0.89 32.20
C GLU A 200 -20.47 1.64 31.66
N LYS A 201 -20.30 2.88 31.23
CA LYS A 201 -21.39 3.69 30.67
C LYS A 201 -22.00 3.08 29.40
N ARG A 202 -21.21 2.37 28.60
CA ARG A 202 -21.68 1.65 27.40
C ARG A 202 -22.19 0.23 27.70
N GLY A 203 -22.25 -0.16 28.97
CA GLY A 203 -22.79 -1.46 29.37
C GLY A 203 -21.82 -2.61 29.09
N ALA A 204 -20.55 -2.42 29.45
CA ALA A 204 -19.48 -3.41 29.24
C ALA A 204 -19.23 -3.75 27.76
N ASP A 205 -19.29 -2.75 26.89
CA ASP A 205 -19.04 -2.91 25.46
C ASP A 205 -17.54 -3.13 25.18
N VAL A 206 -17.21 -4.36 24.76
CA VAL A 206 -15.85 -4.79 24.40
C VAL A 206 -15.24 -3.92 23.29
N ARG A 207 -16.05 -3.24 22.47
CA ARG A 207 -15.56 -2.26 21.49
C ARG A 207 -14.72 -1.17 22.14
N VAL A 208 -15.05 -0.74 23.36
CA VAL A 208 -14.28 0.29 24.09
C VAL A 208 -12.85 -0.20 24.36
N ILE A 209 -12.69 -1.48 24.69
CA ILE A 209 -11.38 -2.10 24.89
C ILE A 209 -10.63 -2.18 23.56
N CYS A 210 -11.30 -2.60 22.47
CA CYS A 210 -10.70 -2.62 21.14
C CYS A 210 -10.21 -1.24 20.69
N ASP A 211 -11.05 -0.21 20.88
CA ASP A 211 -10.74 1.18 20.49
C ASP A 211 -9.56 1.72 21.30
N HIS A 212 -9.49 1.37 22.60
CA HIS A 212 -8.36 1.74 23.45
C HIS A 212 -7.06 1.08 22.99
N ILE A 213 -7.07 -0.23 22.73
CA ILE A 213 -5.88 -0.97 22.29
C ILE A 213 -5.41 -0.51 20.90
N ALA A 214 -6.34 -0.24 19.98
CA ALA A 214 -6.01 0.29 18.66
C ALA A 214 -5.42 1.72 18.71
N GLY A 215 -5.61 2.44 19.81
CA GLY A 215 -5.06 3.78 20.03
C GLY A 215 -3.72 3.84 20.78
N MET A 216 -3.15 2.69 21.19
CA MET A 216 -1.81 2.60 21.81
C MET A 216 -0.70 2.65 20.77
#